data_AF-A0A971MYJ3-F1
#
_entry.id   AF-A0A971MYJ3-F1
#
_cell.length_a   1.000
_cell.length_b   1.000
_cell.length_c   1.000
_cell.angle_alpha   90.00
_cell.angle_beta   90.00
_cell.angle_gamma   90.00
#
_symmetry.space_group_name_H-M   'P 1'
#
loop_
_entity.id
_entity.type
_entity.pdbx_description
1 polymer ?
#
loop_
_entity_poly.entity_id
_entity_poly.type
_entity_poly.pdbx_seq_one_letter_code
_entity_poly.pdbx_strand_id
1 'polypeptide(L)'
;MPELPEVETIRRSLAPLLLGKRVEGLEVYSPGVVIEYGNVTVLTGIVFALRRRGKYLMIDLREDTSKQKHLSTIMVHFRMTGKLLYKDHFEDVAKHTHVRFCLSDTLRELSFLDFNDVRRFGK
;
A
#
# COMPACT_ATOMS: atom_id res chain seq x y z
N MET A 1 -2.36 -10.93 -15.57
CA MET A 1 -2.94 -9.59 -15.47
C MET A 1 -4.13 -9.71 -14.54
N PRO A 2 -4.09 -9.16 -13.32
CA PRO A 2 -5.29 -9.12 -12.49
C PRO A 2 -6.37 -8.31 -13.21
N GLU A 3 -7.52 -8.92 -13.42
CA GLU A 3 -8.70 -8.25 -13.96
C GLU A 3 -9.55 -7.69 -12.80
N LEU A 4 -10.72 -7.14 -13.13
CA LEU A 4 -11.61 -6.53 -12.13
C LEU A 4 -11.95 -7.47 -10.96
N PRO A 5 -12.29 -8.76 -11.18
CA PRO A 5 -12.64 -9.67 -10.09
C PRO A 5 -11.45 -9.97 -9.16
N GLU A 6 -10.25 -10.11 -9.70
CA GLU A 6 -9.05 -10.40 -8.92
C GLU A 6 -8.66 -9.20 -8.06
N VAL A 7 -8.73 -7.97 -8.61
CA VAL A 7 -8.46 -6.77 -7.81
C VAL A 7 -9.49 -6.61 -6.69
N GLU A 8 -10.76 -6.94 -6.92
CA GLU A 8 -11.78 -6.94 -5.87
C GLU A 8 -11.52 -8.01 -4.80
N THR A 9 -11.05 -9.19 -5.22
CA THR A 9 -10.66 -10.27 -4.30
C THR A 9 -9.49 -9.82 -3.43
N ILE A 10 -8.44 -9.24 -4.03
CA ILE A 10 -7.29 -8.67 -3.31
C ILE A 10 -7.75 -7.61 -2.31
N ARG A 11 -8.64 -6.68 -2.73
CA ARG A 11 -9.19 -5.64 -1.86
C ARG A 11 -9.89 -6.26 -0.63
N ARG A 12 -10.72 -7.28 -0.84
CA ARG A 12 -11.47 -7.96 0.24
C ARG A 12 -10.53 -8.69 1.21
N SER A 13 -9.48 -9.33 0.72
CA SER A 13 -8.49 -10.02 1.55
C SER A 13 -7.61 -9.05 2.35
N LEU A 14 -7.24 -7.90 1.76
CA LEU A 14 -6.40 -6.90 2.44
C LEU A 14 -7.18 -5.99 3.40
N ALA A 15 -8.46 -5.74 3.15
CA ALA A 15 -9.28 -4.88 4.01
C ALA A 15 -9.20 -5.20 5.51
N PRO A 16 -9.38 -6.45 5.98
CA PRO A 16 -9.27 -6.77 7.41
C PRO A 16 -7.85 -6.62 7.97
N LEU A 17 -6.82 -6.64 7.13
CA LEU A 17 -5.42 -6.52 7.54
C LEU A 17 -4.96 -5.05 7.59
N LEU A 18 -5.54 -4.18 6.76
CA LEU A 18 -5.05 -2.81 6.59
C LEU A 18 -5.95 -1.76 7.24
N LEU A 19 -7.27 -1.96 7.29
CA LEU A 19 -8.17 -0.95 7.84
C LEU A 19 -7.86 -0.68 9.32
N GLY A 20 -7.72 0.60 9.66
CA GLY A 20 -7.36 1.05 11.01
C GLY A 20 -5.85 1.05 11.29
N LYS A 21 -5.03 0.36 10.49
CA LYS A 21 -3.57 0.45 10.62
C LYS A 21 -3.08 1.82 10.17
N ARG A 22 -1.98 2.25 10.77
CA ARG A 22 -1.27 3.46 10.40
C ARG A 22 -0.12 3.11 9.46
N VAL A 23 -0.02 3.84 8.35
CA VAL A 23 1.18 3.86 7.52
C VAL A 23 2.18 4.81 8.18
N GLU A 24 3.32 4.29 8.59
CA GLU A 24 4.41 5.05 9.20
C GLU A 24 5.39 5.60 8.16
N GLY A 25 5.45 4.96 7.01
CA GLY A 25 6.28 5.39 5.90
C GLY A 25 6.37 4.34 4.81
N LEU A 26 7.10 4.69 3.75
CA LEU A 26 7.38 3.82 2.61
C LEU A 26 8.88 3.67 2.42
N GLU A 27 9.32 2.43 2.20
CA GLU A 27 10.66 2.12 1.71
C GLU A 27 10.59 1.83 0.22
N VAL A 28 11.25 2.65 -0.61
CA VAL A 28 11.23 2.52 -2.07
C VAL A 28 12.57 1.98 -2.56
N TYR A 29 12.57 0.74 -3.05
CA TYR A 29 13.76 0.07 -3.59
C TYR A 29 13.93 0.25 -5.09
N SER A 30 12.88 0.68 -5.80
CA SER A 30 12.90 0.86 -7.25
C SER A 30 12.07 2.07 -7.67
N PRO A 31 12.66 3.28 -7.70
CA PRO A 31 11.92 4.53 -7.93
C PRO A 31 11.08 4.53 -9.21
N GLY A 32 11.50 3.84 -10.27
CA GLY A 32 10.77 3.78 -11.54
C GLY A 32 9.40 3.09 -11.49
N VAL A 33 9.04 2.39 -10.40
CA VAL A 33 7.67 1.88 -10.21
C VAL A 33 6.74 2.89 -9.55
N VAL A 34 7.27 3.90 -8.86
CA VAL A 34 6.47 4.89 -8.16
C VAL A 34 6.19 6.06 -9.09
N ILE A 35 4.93 6.46 -9.20
CA ILE A 35 4.54 7.71 -9.86
C ILE A 35 4.07 8.66 -8.76
N GLU A 36 4.85 9.71 -8.55
CA GLU A 36 4.61 10.67 -7.47
C GLU A 36 3.76 11.83 -7.98
N TYR A 37 2.61 12.05 -7.34
CA TYR A 37 1.85 13.28 -7.43
C TYR A 37 1.85 13.93 -6.04
N GLY A 38 2.85 14.79 -5.77
CA GLY A 38 3.12 15.32 -4.43
C GLY A 38 4.33 14.66 -3.77
N ASN A 39 4.46 14.79 -2.45
CA ASN A 39 5.65 14.36 -1.71
C ASN A 39 5.45 12.97 -1.06
N VAL A 40 5.95 11.90 -1.68
CA VAL A 40 5.72 10.50 -1.26
C VAL A 40 6.54 10.10 -0.02
N THR A 41 7.64 10.79 0.29
CA THR A 41 8.42 10.53 1.51
C THR A 41 7.71 10.95 2.80
N VAL A 42 6.54 11.59 2.72
CA VAL A 42 5.74 12.03 3.87
C VAL A 42 4.39 11.29 3.95
N LEU A 43 4.22 10.23 3.18
CA LEU A 43 2.94 9.54 3.06
C LEU A 43 2.65 8.68 4.30
N THR A 44 2.13 9.34 5.34
CA THR A 44 1.77 8.76 6.64
C THR A 44 0.28 8.95 6.91
N GLY A 45 -0.30 8.09 7.74
CA GLY A 45 -1.69 8.26 8.17
C GLY A 45 -2.42 6.94 8.38
N ILE A 46 -3.66 7.05 8.88
CA ILE A 46 -4.50 5.89 9.19
C ILE A 46 -5.26 5.47 7.95
N VAL A 47 -5.14 4.19 7.57
CA VAL A 47 -5.94 3.60 6.50
C VAL A 47 -7.40 3.55 6.96
N PHE A 48 -8.24 4.38 6.37
CA PHE A 48 -9.66 4.44 6.73
C PHE A 48 -10.58 3.82 5.69
N ALA A 49 -10.10 3.64 4.45
CA ALA A 49 -10.85 2.94 3.41
C ALA A 49 -9.92 2.21 2.43
N LEU A 50 -10.39 1.04 1.98
CA LEU A 50 -9.81 0.28 0.87
C LEU A 50 -10.87 0.14 -0.22
N ARG A 51 -10.64 0.80 -1.36
CA ARG A 51 -11.58 0.85 -2.49
C ARG A 51 -10.95 0.27 -3.75
N ARG A 52 -11.79 -0.01 -4.74
CA ARG A 52 -11.35 -0.37 -6.09
C ARG A 52 -12.00 0.58 -7.10
N ARG A 53 -11.21 1.05 -8.06
CA ARG A 53 -11.72 1.75 -9.25
C ARG A 53 -11.13 1.10 -10.49
N GLY A 54 -11.96 0.39 -11.25
CA GLY A 54 -11.45 -0.39 -12.37
C GLY A 54 -10.41 -1.41 -11.89
N LYS A 55 -9.21 -1.41 -12.50
CA LYS A 55 -8.08 -2.28 -12.14
C LYS A 55 -7.14 -1.69 -11.08
N TYR A 56 -7.53 -0.57 -10.45
CA TYR A 56 -6.78 0.08 -9.38
C TYR A 56 -7.33 -0.31 -8.02
N LEU A 57 -6.43 -0.69 -7.11
CA LEU A 57 -6.68 -0.69 -5.67
C LEU A 57 -6.37 0.71 -5.14
N MET A 58 -7.23 1.24 -4.28
CA MET A 58 -7.07 2.57 -3.67
C MET A 58 -7.03 2.39 -2.15
N ILE A 59 -5.96 2.87 -1.53
CA ILE A 59 -5.76 2.89 -0.09
C ILE A 59 -5.89 4.35 0.35
N ASP A 60 -7.00 4.67 1.02
CA ASP A 60 -7.26 6.03 1.47
C ASP A 60 -6.77 6.19 2.91
N LEU A 61 -5.96 7.23 3.10
CA LEU A 61 -5.36 7.60 4.36
C LEU A 61 -5.94 8.92 4.86
N ARG A 62 -6.08 9.01 6.19
CA ARG A 62 -6.35 10.27 6.88
C ARG A 62 -5.19 10.57 7.81
N GLU A 63 -4.72 11.81 7.77
CA GLU A 63 -3.76 12.27 8.77
C GLU A 63 -4.41 12.36 10.15
N ASP A 64 -3.59 12.10 11.17
CA ASP A 64 -3.94 12.21 12.58
C ASP A 64 -3.43 13.54 13.15
N THR A 65 -3.74 14.66 12.47
CA THR A 65 -3.37 15.99 12.96
C THR A 65 -4.62 16.84 13.19
N SER A 66 -4.68 17.46 14.37
CA SER A 66 -5.84 18.21 14.88
C SER A 66 -6.17 19.48 14.07
N LYS A 67 -5.30 19.91 13.15
CA LYS A 67 -5.41 21.25 12.57
C LYS A 67 -5.96 21.29 11.14
N GLN A 68 -5.81 20.23 10.33
CA GLN A 68 -6.49 20.10 9.03
C GLN A 68 -6.62 18.60 8.68
N LYS A 69 -7.81 18.15 8.29
CA LYS A 69 -8.00 16.79 7.75
C LYS A 69 -7.34 16.71 6.37
N HIS A 70 -6.08 16.31 6.30
CA HIS A 70 -5.47 15.93 5.03
C HIS A 70 -5.90 14.50 4.68
N LEU A 71 -6.39 14.33 3.44
CA LEU A 71 -6.73 13.04 2.88
C LEU A 71 -5.76 12.74 1.75
N SER A 72 -5.13 11.58 1.81
CA SER A 72 -4.23 11.09 0.78
C SER A 72 -4.73 9.76 0.27
N THR A 73 -4.54 9.48 -1.01
CA THR A 73 -4.89 8.18 -1.59
C THR A 73 -3.68 7.60 -2.28
N ILE A 74 -3.33 6.36 -1.93
CA ILE A 74 -2.35 5.56 -2.65
C ILE A 74 -3.10 4.71 -3.65
N MET A 75 -2.69 4.78 -4.91
CA MET A 75 -3.28 3.99 -6.00
C MET A 75 -2.28 2.92 -6.43
N VAL A 76 -2.70 1.66 -6.40
CA VAL A 76 -1.89 0.52 -6.82
C VAL A 76 -2.52 -0.12 -8.06
N HIS A 77 -1.72 -0.25 -9.11
CA HIS A 77 -2.07 -0.95 -10.35
C HIS A 77 -1.13 -2.13 -10.57
N PHE A 78 -1.62 -3.34 -10.35
CA PHE A 78 -0.83 -4.58 -10.40
C PHE A 78 -0.27 -4.96 -11.79
N ARG A 79 -0.88 -4.43 -12.87
CA ARG A 79 -0.53 -4.76 -14.27
C ARG A 79 -0.52 -6.27 -14.51
N MET A 80 0.65 -6.87 -14.78
CA MET A 80 0.72 -8.27 -15.23
C MET A 80 1.01 -9.23 -14.08
N THR A 81 2.00 -8.88 -13.26
CA THR A 81 2.64 -9.76 -12.26
C THR A 81 2.76 -9.13 -10.88
N GLY A 82 2.26 -7.90 -10.69
CA GLY A 82 2.26 -7.22 -9.41
C GLY A 82 1.43 -7.98 -8.38
N LYS A 83 1.92 -8.00 -7.14
CA LYS A 83 1.28 -8.59 -5.97
C LYS A 83 1.52 -7.70 -4.75
N LEU A 84 0.59 -7.74 -3.81
CA LEU A 84 0.78 -7.19 -2.47
C LEU A 84 0.90 -8.36 -1.49
N LEU A 85 1.96 -8.37 -0.70
CA LEU A 85 2.28 -9.41 0.27
C LEU A 85 2.27 -8.79 1.66
N TYR A 86 1.32 -9.22 2.50
CA TYR A 86 1.26 -8.76 3.89
C TYR A 86 2.15 -9.64 4.77
N LYS A 87 2.86 -9.02 5.71
CA LYS A 87 3.76 -9.65 6.67
C LYS A 87 3.46 -9.08 8.05
N ASP A 88 3.22 -9.93 9.04
CA ASP A 88 2.91 -9.55 10.43
C ASP A 88 4.16 -9.34 11.29
N HIS A 89 5.35 -9.62 10.76
CA HIS A 89 6.63 -9.36 11.40
C HIS A 89 7.67 -8.93 10.36
N PHE A 90 8.83 -8.47 10.85
CA PHE A 90 9.92 -8.08 9.99
C PHE A 90 10.52 -9.31 9.30
N GLU A 91 10.69 -9.20 7.99
CA GLU A 91 11.41 -10.16 7.17
C GLU A 91 12.26 -9.44 6.14
N ASP A 92 13.33 -10.10 5.71
CA ASP A 92 14.15 -9.63 4.61
C ASP A 92 13.31 -9.36 3.35
N VAL A 93 13.76 -8.35 2.61
CA VAL A 93 13.09 -7.88 1.40
C VAL A 93 13.24 -8.94 0.31
N ALA A 94 12.13 -9.56 -0.08
CA ALA A 94 12.14 -10.58 -1.11
C ALA A 94 12.56 -9.98 -2.46
N LYS A 95 13.19 -10.80 -3.31
CA LYS A 95 13.54 -10.41 -4.69
C LYS A 95 12.30 -9.87 -5.42
N HIS A 96 12.49 -8.81 -6.21
CA HIS A 96 11.43 -8.10 -6.95
C HIS A 96 10.44 -7.30 -6.08
N THR A 97 10.75 -7.09 -4.80
CA THR A 97 10.05 -6.10 -3.98
C THR A 97 10.53 -4.72 -4.37
N HIS A 98 9.60 -3.82 -4.65
CA HIS A 98 9.90 -2.48 -5.15
C HIS A 98 9.49 -1.38 -4.19
N VAL A 99 8.43 -1.61 -3.41
CA VAL A 99 7.95 -0.70 -2.38
C VAL A 99 7.53 -1.55 -1.18
N ARG A 100 7.92 -1.14 0.03
CA ARG A 100 7.45 -1.70 1.28
C ARG A 100 6.74 -0.61 2.08
N PHE A 101 5.53 -0.90 2.53
CA PHE A 101 4.79 -0.04 3.44
C PHE A 101 5.08 -0.50 4.85
N CYS A 102 5.57 0.41 5.70
CA CYS A 102 5.75 0.16 7.12
C CYS A 102 4.46 0.53 7.83
N LEU A 103 3.83 -0.46 8.48
CA LEU A 103 2.53 -0.33 9.11
C LEU A 103 2.64 -0.55 10.62
N SER A 104 1.84 0.18 11.38
CA SER A 104 1.66 -0.05 12.82
C SER A 104 0.17 -0.13 13.15
N ASP A 105 -0.16 -0.83 14.23
CA ASP A 105 -1.50 -0.80 14.82
C ASP A 105 -1.57 0.08 16.06
N THR A 106 -2.71 0.05 16.76
CA THR A 106 -2.92 0.84 17.99
C THR A 106 -2.03 0.41 19.16
N LEU A 107 -1.52 -0.83 19.15
CA LEU A 107 -0.58 -1.35 20.14
C LEU A 107 0.88 -1.09 19.74
N ARG A 108 1.11 -0.45 18.59
CA ARG A 108 2.42 -0.20 17.96
C ARG A 108 3.13 -1.48 17.51
N GLU A 109 2.39 -2.55 17.26
CA GLU A 109 2.95 -3.74 16.61
C GLU A 109 3.19 -3.45 15.13
N LEU A 110 4.41 -3.76 14.68
CA LEU A 110 4.84 -3.49 13.31
C LEU A 110 4.41 -4.61 12.37
N SER A 111 3.94 -4.22 11.20
CA SER A 111 3.64 -5.09 10.08
C SER A 111 4.06 -4.43 8.78
N PHE A 112 4.15 -5.21 7.71
CA PHE A 112 4.69 -4.75 6.44
C PHE A 112 3.79 -5.19 5.30
N LEU A 113 3.68 -4.34 4.29
CA LEU A 113 3.03 -4.68 3.03
C LEU A 113 4.02 -4.48 1.90
N ASP A 114 4.38 -5.55 1.19
CA ASP A 114 5.36 -5.50 0.13
C ASP A 114 4.67 -5.50 -1.24
N PHE A 115 4.98 -4.51 -2.07
CA PHE A 115 4.65 -4.53 -3.49
C PHE A 115 5.75 -5.25 -4.27
N ASN A 116 5.42 -6.45 -4.75
CA ASN A 116 6.31 -7.31 -5.51
C ASN A 116 5.86 -7.39 -6.97
N ASP A 117 6.75 -7.11 -7.92
CA ASP A 117 6.43 -7.24 -9.36
C ASP A 117 7.63 -7.67 -10.20
N VAL A 118 7.67 -8.93 -10.60
CA VAL A 118 8.74 -9.50 -11.43
C VAL A 118 9.01 -8.68 -12.70
N ARG A 119 7.96 -8.15 -13.36
CA ARG A 119 8.07 -7.43 -14.63
C ARG A 119 8.23 -5.91 -14.46
N ARG A 120 8.11 -5.38 -13.24
CA ARG A 120 8.21 -3.94 -12.92
C ARG A 120 7.23 -3.04 -13.68
N PHE A 121 6.13 -3.60 -14.15
CA PHE A 121 5.13 -2.85 -14.92
C PHE A 121 4.14 -2.16 -14.02
N GLY A 122 3.86 -2.76 -12.86
CA GLY A 122 2.98 -2.22 -11.85
C GLY A 122 3.43 -0.85 -11.37
N LYS A 123 2.45 -0.07 -10.94
CA LYS A 123 2.59 1.30 -10.47
C LYS A 123 1.83 1.47 -9.17
#